data_AF-A0A7Y0G4C3-F1
#
_entry.id   AF-A0A7Y0G4C3-F1
#
_cell.length_a   1.000
_cell.length_b   1.000
_cell.length_c   1.000
_cell.angle_alpha   90.00
_cell.angle_beta   90.00
_cell.angle_gamma   90.00
#
_symmetry.space_group_name_H-M   'P 1'
#
loop_
_entity.id
_entity.type
_entity.pdbx_description
1 polymer ?
#
loop_
_entity_poly.entity_id
_entity_poly.type
_entity_poly.pdbx_seq_one_letter_code
_entity_poly.pdbx_strand_id
1 'polypeptide(L)'
;MSTRPVRDRAGKLRRLAYTLSVKYGLEGRHEQIEPQYDDRTREWTFCWVDGPTVEQIKRAARKEQPEAVEGLRYERRFSSAAFALGAVRLLRSGTLEKDRYGTVYISEMTVREALRLVPHPRPGDDRERLLVEAIVTEANDGHGTNWASEYTIVRLVRERGLAEFLRRSGAELSPIEALTARYVSSQGSAAWREQLEPMTALEAFAAVQADPKATPEQIKAALALVPRLRAELDLAAEALQARVAGPPAVTSGSQR
;
A
#
# COMPACT_ATOMS: atom_id res chain seq x y z
N MET A 1 5.99 -33.53 -39.13
CA MET A 1 5.21 -32.45 -38.49
C MET A 1 6.04 -31.17 -38.49
N SER A 2 5.58 -30.12 -39.17
CA SER A 2 6.34 -28.89 -39.42
C SER A 2 6.50 -28.05 -38.15
N THR A 3 7.72 -27.94 -37.65
CA THR A 3 8.12 -27.16 -36.45
C THR A 3 8.35 -25.67 -36.73
N ARG A 4 8.15 -25.22 -37.99
CA ARG A 4 8.40 -23.84 -38.45
C ARG A 4 7.48 -22.75 -37.88
N PRO A 5 6.14 -22.93 -37.76
CA PRO A 5 5.27 -21.85 -37.31
C PRO A 5 5.47 -21.48 -35.83
N VAL A 6 5.75 -22.48 -34.98
CA VAL A 6 5.97 -22.28 -33.54
C VAL A 6 7.31 -21.60 -33.26
N ARG A 7 8.37 -21.93 -34.02
CA ARG A 7 9.69 -21.30 -33.89
C ARG A 7 9.69 -19.82 -34.29
N ASP A 8 8.95 -19.44 -35.33
CA ASP A 8 8.83 -18.03 -35.73
C ASP A 8 8.10 -17.20 -34.68
N ARG A 9 6.98 -17.74 -34.15
CA ARG A 9 6.21 -17.08 -33.08
C ARG A 9 7.03 -16.90 -31.79
N ALA A 10 7.76 -17.92 -31.35
CA ALA A 10 8.61 -17.84 -30.17
C ALA A 10 9.68 -16.73 -30.29
N GLY A 11 10.31 -16.60 -31.47
CA GLY A 11 11.30 -15.55 -31.74
C GLY A 11 10.68 -14.15 -31.71
N LYS A 12 9.50 -13.98 -32.30
CA LYS A 12 8.73 -12.71 -32.28
C LYS A 12 8.37 -12.30 -30.86
N LEU A 13 7.84 -13.24 -30.06
CA LEU A 13 7.46 -13.01 -28.68
C LEU A 13 8.65 -12.64 -27.78
N ARG A 14 9.82 -13.28 -27.93
CA ARG A 14 11.03 -12.91 -27.18
C ARG A 14 11.51 -11.49 -27.51
N ARG A 15 11.53 -11.12 -28.79
CA ARG A 15 11.89 -9.75 -29.20
C ARG A 15 10.90 -8.72 -28.64
N LEU A 16 9.60 -9.01 -28.74
CA LEU A 16 8.57 -8.14 -28.17
C LEU A 16 8.72 -7.99 -26.66
N ALA A 17 8.92 -9.08 -25.93
CA ALA A 17 9.09 -9.08 -24.48
C ALA A 17 10.31 -8.25 -24.04
N TYR A 18 11.43 -8.37 -24.77
CA TYR A 18 12.61 -7.52 -24.55
C TYR A 18 12.30 -6.04 -24.81
N THR A 19 11.68 -5.70 -25.96
CA THR A 19 11.31 -4.32 -26.28
C THR A 19 10.40 -3.70 -25.22
N LEU A 20 9.41 -4.47 -24.73
CA LEU A 20 8.52 -4.00 -23.67
C LEU A 20 9.25 -3.86 -22.33
N SER A 21 10.16 -4.78 -21.98
CA SER A 21 10.98 -4.67 -20.77
C SER A 21 11.81 -3.39 -20.77
N VAL A 22 12.48 -3.08 -21.88
CA VAL A 22 13.24 -1.83 -22.05
C VAL A 22 12.32 -0.61 -21.93
N LYS A 23 11.16 -0.63 -22.63
CA LYS A 23 10.20 0.48 -22.62
C LYS A 23 9.68 0.84 -21.22
N TYR A 24 9.52 -0.16 -20.35
CA TYR A 24 9.02 0.02 -18.99
C TYR A 24 10.13 0.05 -17.92
N GLY A 25 11.41 0.08 -18.31
CA GLY A 25 12.53 0.15 -17.37
C GLY A 25 12.65 -1.07 -16.46
N LEU A 26 12.31 -2.27 -16.96
CA LEU A 26 12.42 -3.53 -16.24
C LEU A 26 13.85 -4.07 -16.39
N GLU A 27 14.77 -3.54 -15.59
CA GLU A 27 16.21 -3.80 -15.71
C GLU A 27 16.67 -4.97 -14.83
N GLY A 28 15.91 -5.31 -13.79
CA GLY A 28 16.20 -6.44 -12.92
C GLY A 28 16.05 -7.78 -13.65
N ARG A 29 17.00 -8.70 -13.45
CA ARG A 29 16.98 -10.05 -14.06
C ARG A 29 15.66 -10.79 -13.85
N HIS A 30 14.98 -10.54 -12.73
CA HIS A 30 13.71 -11.17 -12.37
C HIS A 30 12.48 -10.29 -12.62
N GLU A 31 12.67 -9.05 -13.07
CA GLU A 31 11.60 -8.09 -13.35
C GLU A 31 11.22 -8.05 -14.83
N GLN A 32 12.09 -8.54 -15.71
CA GLN A 32 11.87 -8.55 -17.15
C GLN A 32 10.62 -9.35 -17.53
N ILE A 33 10.00 -8.92 -18.62
CA ILE A 33 8.92 -9.66 -19.25
C ILE A 33 9.52 -10.87 -19.96
N GLU A 34 9.06 -12.05 -19.58
CA GLU A 34 9.50 -13.31 -20.12
C GLU A 34 8.34 -14.04 -20.82
N PRO A 35 8.52 -14.48 -22.08
CA PRO A 35 7.56 -15.37 -22.71
C PRO A 35 7.76 -16.80 -22.21
N GLN A 36 6.72 -17.37 -21.61
CA GLN A 36 6.68 -18.76 -21.18
C GLN A 36 5.67 -19.52 -22.04
N TYR A 37 6.03 -20.74 -22.44
CA TYR A 37 5.14 -21.64 -23.17
C TYR A 37 4.79 -22.82 -22.27
N ASP A 38 3.50 -23.06 -22.08
CA ASP A 38 3.01 -24.24 -21.36
C ASP A 38 2.69 -25.33 -22.39
N ASP A 39 3.50 -26.40 -22.40
CA ASP A 39 3.34 -27.53 -23.32
C ASP A 39 1.99 -28.26 -23.15
N ARG A 40 1.39 -28.23 -21.96
CA ARG A 40 0.13 -28.92 -21.64
C ARG A 40 -1.06 -28.18 -22.22
N THR A 41 -1.11 -26.86 -22.00
CA THR A 41 -2.21 -26.01 -22.49
C THR A 41 -1.95 -25.49 -23.90
N ARG A 42 -0.71 -25.62 -24.41
CA ARG A 42 -0.22 -25.10 -25.69
C ARG A 42 -0.39 -23.59 -25.82
N GLU A 43 -0.26 -22.88 -24.70
CA GLU A 43 -0.48 -21.43 -24.63
C GLU A 43 0.82 -20.70 -24.30
N TRP A 44 0.96 -19.50 -24.86
CA TRP A 44 2.00 -18.56 -24.48
C TRP A 44 1.48 -17.63 -23.39
N THR A 45 2.34 -17.31 -22.43
CA THR A 45 2.10 -16.31 -21.38
C THR A 45 3.27 -15.36 -21.31
N PHE A 46 3.02 -14.06 -21.23
CA PHE A 46 4.01 -13.10 -20.75
C PHE A 46 3.94 -13.03 -19.23
N CYS A 47 5.06 -13.35 -18.58
CA CYS A 47 5.22 -13.32 -17.13
C CYS A 47 6.22 -12.23 -16.76
N TRP A 48 5.93 -11.45 -15.73
CA TRP A 48 6.90 -10.51 -15.13
C TRP A 48 6.60 -10.30 -13.65
N VAL A 49 7.58 -9.76 -12.93
CA VAL A 49 7.46 -9.44 -11.49
C VAL A 49 7.40 -7.93 -11.32
N ASP A 50 6.48 -7.48 -10.47
CA ASP A 50 6.24 -6.07 -10.18
C ASP A 50 6.01 -5.28 -11.47
N GLY A 51 6.41 -4.02 -11.59
CA GLY A 51 6.36 -3.34 -12.89
C GLY A 51 4.97 -2.88 -13.38
N PRO A 52 4.75 -2.71 -14.70
CA PRO A 52 3.51 -2.16 -15.26
C PRO A 52 2.32 -3.11 -15.07
N THR A 53 1.11 -2.57 -15.14
CA THR A 53 -0.12 -3.38 -15.03
C THR A 53 -0.31 -4.28 -16.26
N VAL A 54 -1.09 -5.35 -16.09
CA VAL A 54 -1.44 -6.27 -17.18
C VAL A 54 -2.06 -5.53 -18.37
N GLU A 55 -2.91 -4.54 -18.11
CA GLU A 55 -3.57 -3.76 -19.17
C GLU A 55 -2.60 -2.83 -19.91
N GLN A 56 -1.59 -2.28 -19.22
CA GLN A 56 -0.52 -1.51 -19.86
C GLN A 56 0.32 -2.40 -20.80
N ILE A 57 0.69 -3.61 -20.36
CA ILE A 57 1.42 -4.56 -21.20
C ILE A 57 0.57 -5.04 -22.38
N LYS A 58 -0.69 -5.45 -22.16
CA LYS A 58 -1.60 -5.87 -23.24
C LYS A 58 -1.74 -4.80 -24.31
N ARG A 59 -1.97 -3.54 -23.90
CA ARG A 59 -2.14 -2.42 -24.82
C ARG A 59 -0.86 -2.17 -25.62
N ALA A 60 0.29 -2.16 -24.96
CA ALA A 60 1.57 -1.97 -25.62
C ALA A 60 1.88 -3.13 -26.59
N ALA A 61 1.72 -4.37 -26.15
CA ALA A 61 1.99 -5.57 -26.95
C ALA A 61 1.13 -5.61 -28.23
N ARG A 62 -0.18 -5.31 -28.12
CA ARG A 62 -1.09 -5.21 -29.28
C ARG A 62 -0.71 -4.10 -30.26
N LYS A 63 -0.20 -2.97 -29.76
CA LYS A 63 0.26 -1.86 -30.60
C LYS A 63 1.50 -2.24 -31.41
N GLU A 64 2.44 -2.98 -30.82
CA GLU A 64 3.70 -3.32 -31.46
C GLU A 64 3.57 -4.53 -32.42
N GLN A 65 2.87 -5.61 -32.02
CA GLN A 65 2.72 -6.82 -32.83
C GLN A 65 1.36 -7.51 -32.62
N PRO A 66 0.28 -7.03 -33.27
CA PRO A 66 -1.08 -7.54 -33.04
C PRO A 66 -1.24 -9.03 -33.34
N GLU A 67 -0.63 -9.55 -34.40
CA GLU A 67 -0.72 -10.96 -34.79
C GLU A 67 0.03 -11.90 -33.85
N ALA A 68 1.21 -11.49 -33.36
CA ALA A 68 2.04 -12.34 -32.51
C ALA A 68 1.40 -12.59 -31.13
N VAL A 69 0.61 -11.61 -30.65
CA VAL A 69 -0.03 -11.61 -29.33
C VAL A 69 -1.44 -12.21 -29.33
N GLU A 70 -1.93 -12.72 -30.45
CA GLU A 70 -3.24 -13.38 -30.53
C GLU A 70 -3.29 -14.63 -29.65
N GLY A 71 -4.19 -14.67 -28.67
CA GLY A 71 -4.24 -15.78 -27.69
C GLY A 71 -3.09 -15.79 -26.68
N LEU A 72 -2.29 -14.73 -26.60
CA LEU A 72 -1.26 -14.56 -25.57
C LEU A 72 -1.92 -14.25 -24.21
N ARG A 73 -1.54 -15.00 -23.17
CA ARG A 73 -1.88 -14.71 -21.78
C ARG A 73 -0.88 -13.75 -21.14
N TYR A 74 -1.29 -13.12 -20.05
CA TYR A 74 -0.48 -12.14 -19.34
C TYR A 74 -0.62 -12.38 -17.84
N GLU A 75 0.51 -12.59 -17.17
CA GLU A 75 0.58 -12.88 -15.76
C GLU A 75 1.58 -11.92 -15.11
N ARG A 76 1.08 -11.10 -14.20
CA ARG A 76 1.92 -10.25 -13.35
C ARG A 76 2.00 -10.88 -11.97
N ARG A 77 3.20 -11.19 -11.54
CA ARG A 77 3.49 -11.65 -10.18
C ARG A 77 3.96 -10.47 -9.34
N PHE A 78 3.81 -10.59 -8.03
CA PHE A 78 4.27 -9.57 -7.08
C PHE A 78 5.40 -10.14 -6.25
N SER A 79 6.46 -9.35 -6.06
CA SER A 79 7.49 -9.68 -5.07
C SER A 79 6.91 -9.62 -3.65
N SER A 80 7.60 -10.25 -2.69
CA SER A 80 7.20 -10.14 -1.28
C SER A 80 7.18 -8.69 -0.81
N ALA A 81 8.09 -7.84 -1.33
CA ALA A 81 8.14 -6.41 -1.02
C ALA A 81 6.92 -5.66 -1.58
N ALA A 82 6.56 -5.87 -2.85
CA ALA A 82 5.37 -5.26 -3.43
C ALA A 82 4.08 -5.72 -2.72
N PHE A 83 4.02 -6.99 -2.33
CA PHE A 83 2.88 -7.54 -1.62
C PHE A 83 2.73 -6.96 -0.20
N ALA A 84 3.83 -6.90 0.56
CA ALA A 84 3.86 -6.26 1.88
C ALA A 84 3.51 -4.77 1.79
N LEU A 85 4.01 -4.06 0.77
CA LEU A 85 3.65 -2.67 0.50
C LEU A 85 2.15 -2.51 0.25
N GLY A 86 1.55 -3.39 -0.56
CA GLY A 86 0.11 -3.41 -0.80
C GLY A 86 -0.68 -3.59 0.50
N ALA A 87 -0.26 -4.52 1.36
CA ALA A 87 -0.89 -4.74 2.66
C ALA A 87 -0.79 -3.50 3.58
N VAL A 88 0.40 -2.89 3.68
CA VAL A 88 0.62 -1.66 4.46
C VAL A 88 -0.31 -0.54 4.00
N ARG A 89 -0.34 -0.25 2.69
CA ARG A 89 -1.16 0.84 2.15
C ARG A 89 -2.65 0.57 2.32
N LEU A 90 -3.09 -0.67 2.12
CA LEU A 90 -4.50 -1.03 2.27
C LEU A 90 -4.96 -0.88 3.72
N LEU A 91 -4.17 -1.34 4.70
CA LEU A 91 -4.47 -1.16 6.12
C LEU A 91 -4.51 0.32 6.53
N ARG A 92 -3.56 1.12 6.04
CA ARG A 92 -3.48 2.57 6.34
C ARG A 92 -4.54 3.41 5.61
N SER A 93 -5.16 2.89 4.56
CA SER A 93 -6.17 3.62 3.79
C SER A 93 -7.49 3.85 4.54
N GLY A 94 -7.76 3.03 5.57
CA GLY A 94 -9.03 3.06 6.29
C GLY A 94 -10.22 2.53 5.49
N THR A 95 -10.04 2.01 4.27
CA THR A 95 -11.14 1.54 3.41
C THR A 95 -11.60 0.12 3.70
N LEU A 96 -10.86 -0.61 4.53
CA LEU A 96 -11.20 -1.98 4.89
C LEU A 96 -12.35 -2.00 5.90
N GLU A 97 -13.34 -2.85 5.65
CA GLU A 97 -14.44 -3.07 6.58
C GLU A 97 -13.93 -3.69 7.89
N LYS A 98 -14.50 -3.21 8.99
CA LYS A 98 -14.26 -3.77 10.32
C LYS A 98 -15.34 -4.80 10.62
N ASP A 99 -14.95 -5.91 11.24
CA ASP A 99 -15.91 -6.90 11.73
C ASP A 99 -16.71 -6.36 12.94
N ARG A 100 -17.65 -7.17 13.45
CA ARG A 100 -18.47 -6.80 14.62
C ARG A 100 -17.68 -6.54 15.90
N TYR A 101 -16.39 -6.89 15.94
CA TYR A 101 -15.48 -6.66 17.06
C TYR A 101 -14.54 -5.47 16.80
N GLY A 102 -14.70 -4.78 15.67
CA GLY A 102 -13.84 -3.66 15.28
C GLY A 102 -12.51 -4.07 14.65
N THR A 103 -12.31 -5.37 14.34
CA THR A 103 -11.08 -5.90 13.76
C THR A 103 -11.08 -5.72 12.26
N VAL A 104 -9.96 -5.28 11.69
CA VAL A 104 -9.83 -5.10 10.25
C VAL A 104 -9.48 -6.43 9.59
N TYR A 105 -10.30 -6.86 8.63
CA TYR A 105 -10.02 -8.07 7.86
C TYR A 105 -9.24 -7.74 6.58
N ILE A 106 -8.06 -8.34 6.44
CA ILE A 106 -7.23 -8.29 5.24
C ILE A 106 -6.92 -9.72 4.76
N SER A 107 -6.99 -9.93 3.45
CA SER A 107 -6.67 -11.20 2.78
C SER A 107 -5.71 -10.98 1.61
N GLU A 108 -5.07 -12.06 1.16
CA GLU A 108 -4.17 -12.07 -0.01
C GLU A 108 -4.92 -11.59 -1.26
N MET A 109 -6.18 -12.00 -1.40
CA MET A 109 -7.03 -11.58 -2.50
C MET A 109 -7.27 -10.06 -2.50
N THR A 110 -7.56 -9.47 -1.33
CA THR A 110 -7.76 -8.01 -1.23
C THR A 110 -6.50 -7.22 -1.56
N VAL A 111 -5.33 -7.70 -1.11
CA VAL A 111 -4.03 -7.09 -1.45
C VAL A 111 -3.74 -7.21 -2.94
N ARG A 112 -3.98 -8.39 -3.53
CA ARG A 112 -3.77 -8.62 -4.96
C ARG A 112 -4.64 -7.73 -5.84
N GLU A 113 -5.93 -7.57 -5.50
CA GLU A 113 -6.83 -6.68 -6.25
C GLU A 113 -6.40 -5.22 -6.13
N ALA A 114 -5.98 -4.77 -4.94
CA ALA A 114 -5.44 -3.42 -4.77
C ALA A 114 -4.20 -3.20 -5.64
N LEU A 115 -3.26 -4.16 -5.67
CA LEU A 115 -2.03 -4.06 -6.45
C LEU A 115 -2.25 -4.21 -7.96
N ARG A 116 -3.34 -4.84 -8.39
CA ARG A 116 -3.67 -5.04 -9.82
C ARG A 116 -3.71 -3.73 -10.59
N LEU A 117 -4.16 -2.65 -9.93
CA LEU A 117 -4.31 -1.32 -10.50
C LEU A 117 -3.08 -0.42 -10.30
N VAL A 118 -2.12 -0.84 -9.47
CA VAL A 118 -0.94 -0.03 -9.14
C VAL A 118 0.21 -0.38 -10.09
N PRO A 119 0.61 0.53 -10.98
CA PRO A 119 1.82 0.35 -11.77
C PRO A 119 3.05 0.55 -10.87
N HIS A 120 4.07 -0.28 -11.05
CA HIS A 120 5.37 -0.19 -10.37
C HIS A 120 5.27 0.03 -8.85
N PRO A 121 4.69 -0.91 -8.08
CA PRO A 121 4.54 -0.78 -6.63
C PRO A 121 5.92 -0.65 -5.99
N ARG A 122 6.23 0.56 -5.51
CA ARG A 122 7.48 0.89 -4.81
C ARG A 122 7.16 1.78 -3.61
N PRO A 123 7.93 1.69 -2.52
CA PRO A 123 7.80 2.59 -1.40
C PRO A 123 7.90 4.06 -1.85
N GLY A 124 7.05 4.92 -1.30
CA GLY A 124 7.03 6.35 -1.61
C GLY A 124 8.05 7.17 -0.80
N ASP A 125 8.47 6.65 0.35
CA ASP A 125 9.42 7.27 1.27
C ASP A 125 10.23 6.22 2.04
N ASP A 126 11.24 6.68 2.79
CA ASP A 126 12.10 5.80 3.60
C ASP A 126 11.35 5.10 4.73
N ARG A 127 10.32 5.74 5.30
CA ARG A 127 9.52 5.14 6.36
C ARG A 127 8.77 3.92 5.85
N GLU A 128 8.09 4.05 4.72
CA GLU A 128 7.36 2.98 4.07
C GLU A 128 8.32 1.87 3.62
N ARG A 129 9.50 2.24 3.11
CA ARG A 129 10.57 1.29 2.76
C ARG A 129 11.01 0.47 3.97
N LEU A 130 11.39 1.11 5.08
CA LEU A 130 11.83 0.43 6.31
C LEU A 130 10.73 -0.47 6.89
N LEU A 131 9.48 -0.02 6.87
CA LEU A 131 8.34 -0.81 7.33
C LEU A 131 8.15 -2.08 6.48
N VAL A 132 8.21 -1.96 5.16
CA VAL A 132 8.13 -3.09 4.23
C VAL A 132 9.31 -4.04 4.41
N GLU A 133 10.53 -3.51 4.54
CA GLU A 133 11.74 -4.31 4.81
C GLU A 133 11.61 -5.11 6.11
N ALA A 134 11.08 -4.51 7.18
CA ALA A 134 10.85 -5.20 8.45
C ALA A 134 9.86 -6.37 8.30
N ILE A 135 8.74 -6.15 7.59
CA ILE A 135 7.74 -7.19 7.32
C ILE A 135 8.33 -8.33 6.49
N VAL A 136 9.03 -8.00 5.40
CA VAL A 136 9.60 -8.99 4.48
C VAL A 136 10.72 -9.79 5.15
N THR A 137 11.55 -9.13 5.95
CA THR A 137 12.63 -9.79 6.71
C THR A 137 12.06 -10.81 7.69
N GLU A 138 11.06 -10.43 8.47
CA GLU A 138 10.41 -11.36 9.42
C GLU A 138 9.64 -12.46 8.69
N ALA A 139 8.95 -12.14 7.59
CA ALA A 139 8.19 -13.14 6.82
C ALA A 139 9.08 -14.16 6.11
N ASN A 140 10.32 -13.79 5.75
CA ASN A 140 11.29 -14.72 5.19
C ASN A 140 11.92 -15.61 6.27
N ASP A 141 11.87 -15.25 7.56
CA ASP A 141 12.36 -16.06 8.70
C ASP A 141 13.78 -16.62 8.49
N GLY A 142 14.69 -15.77 8.00
CA GLY A 142 16.08 -16.16 7.70
C GLY A 142 16.26 -16.99 6.42
N HIS A 143 15.18 -17.34 5.71
CA HIS A 143 15.26 -17.83 4.35
C HIS A 143 15.65 -16.71 3.38
N GLY A 144 16.15 -17.09 2.18
CA GLY A 144 16.57 -16.13 1.16
C GLY A 144 15.44 -15.18 0.71
N THR A 145 15.81 -14.17 -0.08
CA THR A 145 14.87 -13.16 -0.58
C THR A 145 13.71 -13.77 -1.37
N ASN A 146 12.50 -13.22 -1.20
CA ASN A 146 11.26 -13.65 -1.87
C ASN A 146 10.82 -15.10 -1.57
N TRP A 147 11.18 -15.62 -0.40
CA TRP A 147 10.70 -16.93 0.06
C TRP A 147 9.28 -16.88 0.61
N ALA A 148 8.95 -15.79 1.31
CA ALA A 148 7.66 -15.61 1.95
C ALA A 148 6.51 -15.63 0.95
N SER A 149 5.56 -16.55 1.16
CA SER A 149 4.30 -16.57 0.42
C SER A 149 3.44 -15.34 0.76
N GLU A 150 2.56 -14.97 -0.16
CA GLU A 150 1.55 -13.93 0.06
C GLU A 150 0.73 -14.17 1.34
N TYR A 151 0.36 -15.44 1.59
CA TYR A 151 -0.36 -15.85 2.80
C TYR A 151 0.47 -15.59 4.07
N THR A 152 1.76 -15.94 4.03
CA THR A 152 2.67 -15.69 5.15
C THR A 152 2.72 -14.21 5.50
N ILE A 153 2.85 -13.34 4.50
CA ILE A 153 2.93 -11.88 4.68
C ILE A 153 1.63 -11.33 5.30
N VAL A 154 0.47 -11.67 4.72
CA VAL A 154 -0.82 -11.17 5.19
C VAL A 154 -1.14 -11.69 6.59
N ARG A 155 -0.92 -12.99 6.84
CA ARG A 155 -1.09 -13.60 8.17
C ARG A 155 -0.23 -12.88 9.21
N LEU A 156 1.04 -12.66 8.89
CA LEU A 156 1.99 -12.02 9.79
C LEU A 156 1.58 -10.59 10.14
N VAL A 157 1.21 -9.79 9.14
CA VAL A 157 0.73 -8.41 9.34
C VAL A 157 -0.54 -8.39 10.19
N ARG A 158 -1.47 -9.31 9.97
CA ARG A 158 -2.72 -9.41 10.76
C ARG A 158 -2.46 -9.78 12.23
N GLU A 159 -1.57 -10.72 12.48
CA GLU A 159 -1.27 -11.21 13.83
C GLU A 159 -0.50 -10.16 14.65
N ARG A 160 0.54 -9.55 14.06
CA ARG A 160 1.41 -8.58 14.76
C ARG A 160 0.84 -7.16 14.75
N GLY A 161 0.23 -6.76 13.65
CA GLY A 161 -0.15 -5.38 13.37
C GLY A 161 1.04 -4.51 12.93
N LEU A 162 0.74 -3.46 12.18
CA LEU A 162 1.74 -2.54 11.64
C LEU A 162 2.55 -1.79 12.71
N ALA A 163 1.97 -1.49 13.89
CA ALA A 163 2.70 -0.77 14.94
C ALA A 163 3.87 -1.56 15.51
N GLU A 164 3.81 -2.89 15.51
CA GLU A 164 4.93 -3.73 15.94
C GLU A 164 6.08 -3.67 14.95
N PHE A 165 5.78 -3.79 13.65
CA PHE A 165 6.78 -3.66 12.59
C PHE A 165 7.41 -2.27 12.56
N LEU A 166 6.59 -1.22 12.70
CA LEU A 166 7.08 0.14 12.72
C LEU A 166 8.11 0.35 13.83
N ARG A 167 7.84 -0.14 15.05
CA ARG A 167 8.76 -0.05 16.19
C ARG A 167 10.09 -0.77 15.96
N ARG A 168 10.10 -1.88 15.21
CA ARG A 168 11.31 -2.66 14.90
C ARG A 168 12.05 -2.21 13.64
N SER A 169 11.36 -1.50 12.76
CA SER A 169 11.90 -1.06 11.46
C SER A 169 13.02 -0.03 11.57
N GLY A 170 13.17 0.62 12.73
CA GLY A 170 14.09 1.75 12.91
C GLY A 170 13.56 3.06 12.32
N ALA A 171 12.36 3.09 11.76
CA ALA A 171 11.73 4.32 11.31
C ALA A 171 11.39 5.25 12.50
N GLU A 172 11.71 6.54 12.37
CA GLU A 172 11.43 7.52 13.42
C GLU A 172 9.92 7.69 13.65
N LEU A 173 9.48 7.63 14.90
CA LEU A 173 8.10 7.96 15.24
C LEU A 173 7.93 9.48 15.30
N SER A 174 6.89 9.99 14.66
CA SER A 174 6.47 11.37 14.87
C SER A 174 6.01 11.59 16.32
N PRO A 175 5.95 12.84 16.81
CA PRO A 175 5.52 13.11 18.19
C PRO A 175 4.16 12.51 18.55
N ILE A 176 3.18 12.59 17.64
CA ILE A 176 1.84 12.03 17.87
C ILE A 176 1.87 10.49 17.93
N GLU A 177 2.69 9.84 17.13
CA GLU A 177 2.83 8.38 17.10
C GLU A 177 3.56 7.86 18.34
N ALA A 178 4.59 8.57 18.79
CA ALA A 178 5.30 8.25 20.04
C ALA A 178 4.36 8.33 21.24
N LEU A 179 3.53 9.39 21.30
CA LEU A 179 2.51 9.52 22.34
C LEU A 179 1.40 8.49 22.20
N THR A 180 0.92 8.21 20.99
CA THR A 180 -0.09 7.18 20.74
C THR A 180 0.41 5.81 21.21
N ALA A 181 1.64 5.44 20.85
CA ALA A 181 2.23 4.16 21.27
C ALA A 181 2.30 3.99 22.79
N ARG A 182 2.31 5.11 23.54
CA ARG A 182 2.38 5.12 25.01
C ARG A 182 1.00 5.18 25.68
N TYR A 183 0.10 6.03 25.17
CA TYR A 183 -1.11 6.46 25.87
C TYR A 183 -2.41 5.92 25.28
N VAL A 184 -2.37 5.26 24.13
CA VAL A 184 -3.61 4.79 23.48
C VAL A 184 -4.39 3.86 24.42
N SER A 185 -5.69 4.13 24.55
CA SER A 185 -6.62 3.33 25.36
C SER A 185 -6.86 1.97 24.71
N SER A 186 -7.46 1.01 25.44
CA SER A 186 -7.76 -0.33 24.91
C SER A 186 -8.59 -0.30 23.62
N GLN A 187 -9.51 0.66 23.48
CA GLN A 187 -10.33 0.82 22.27
C GLN A 187 -9.54 1.38 21.08
N GLY A 188 -8.67 2.38 21.30
CA GLY A 188 -7.80 2.93 20.24
C GLY A 188 -6.59 2.03 19.91
N SER A 189 -6.25 1.10 20.80
CA SER A 189 -5.07 0.26 20.70
C SER A 189 -5.11 -0.63 19.45
N ALA A 190 -6.29 -1.14 19.08
CA ALA A 190 -6.45 -1.93 17.86
C ALA A 190 -6.20 -1.08 16.59
N ALA A 191 -6.77 0.12 16.52
CA ALA A 191 -6.61 1.02 15.37
C ALA A 191 -5.15 1.45 15.17
N TRP A 192 -4.47 1.82 16.26
CA TRP A 192 -3.03 2.08 16.23
C TRP A 192 -2.23 0.85 15.83
N ARG A 193 -2.51 -0.29 16.48
CA ARG A 193 -1.78 -1.55 16.25
C ARG A 193 -1.87 -2.01 14.80
N GLU A 194 -3.08 -2.03 14.25
CA GLU A 194 -3.37 -2.61 12.95
C GLU A 194 -3.15 -1.64 11.79
N GLN A 195 -3.52 -0.37 11.97
CA GLN A 195 -3.60 0.60 10.87
C GLN A 195 -2.65 1.80 11.03
N LEU A 196 -1.91 1.88 12.15
CA LEU A 196 -1.14 3.07 12.53
C LEU A 196 -2.00 4.33 12.62
N GLU A 197 -3.27 4.19 13.00
CA GLU A 197 -4.16 5.33 13.23
C GLU A 197 -3.74 6.00 14.56
N PRO A 198 -3.16 7.22 14.52
CA PRO A 198 -2.74 7.90 15.74
C PRO A 198 -3.95 8.43 16.51
N MET A 199 -3.78 8.65 17.81
CA MET A 199 -4.72 9.48 18.57
C MET A 199 -4.84 10.88 17.95
N THR A 200 -5.94 11.56 18.19
CA THR A 200 -6.03 12.99 17.88
C THR A 200 -5.00 13.76 18.69
N ALA A 201 -4.59 14.93 18.18
CA ALA A 201 -3.64 15.78 18.90
C ALA A 201 -4.16 16.20 20.28
N LEU A 202 -5.49 16.36 20.41
CA LEU A 202 -6.13 16.76 21.67
C LEU A 202 -6.09 15.63 22.69
N GLU A 203 -6.43 14.41 22.28
CA GLU A 203 -6.37 13.24 23.16
C GLU A 203 -4.93 12.97 23.62
N ALA A 204 -3.96 13.06 22.72
CA ALA A 204 -2.55 12.84 23.06
C ALA A 204 -2.04 13.91 24.03
N PHE A 205 -2.38 15.18 23.82
CA PHE A 205 -2.01 16.28 24.72
C PHE A 205 -2.66 16.12 26.10
N ALA A 206 -3.97 15.81 26.13
CA ALA A 206 -4.71 15.59 27.38
C ALA A 206 -4.17 14.38 28.16
N ALA A 207 -3.77 13.31 27.47
CA ALA A 207 -3.18 12.14 28.10
C ALA A 207 -1.84 12.46 28.79
N VAL A 208 -0.98 13.25 28.15
CA VAL A 208 0.28 13.71 28.76
C VAL A 208 0.02 14.66 29.93
N GLN A 209 -0.94 15.58 29.80
CA GLN A 209 -1.33 16.48 30.89
C GLN A 209 -1.83 15.73 32.13
N ALA A 210 -2.58 14.65 31.91
CA ALA A 210 -3.14 13.83 32.99
C ALA A 210 -2.14 12.84 33.61
N ASP A 211 -0.97 12.62 32.99
CA ASP A 211 0.06 11.71 33.49
C ASP A 211 1.09 12.45 34.37
N PRO A 212 1.02 12.33 35.72
CA PRO A 212 1.98 12.99 36.60
C PRO A 212 3.41 12.41 36.48
N LYS A 213 3.60 11.31 35.75
CA LYS A 213 4.89 10.65 35.51
C LYS A 213 5.40 10.85 34.08
N ALA A 214 4.81 11.76 33.31
CA ALA A 214 5.27 12.06 31.96
C ALA A 214 6.75 12.49 31.95
N THR A 215 7.55 11.91 31.06
CA THR A 215 8.97 12.25 30.93
C THR A 215 9.15 13.59 30.17
N PRO A 216 10.30 14.26 30.30
CA PRO A 216 10.58 15.48 29.54
C PRO A 216 10.40 15.33 28.02
N GLU A 217 10.73 14.17 27.46
CA GLU A 217 10.57 13.86 26.04
C GLU A 217 9.09 13.77 25.65
N GLN A 218 8.25 13.19 26.51
CA GLN A 218 6.80 13.11 26.29
C GLN A 218 6.14 14.49 26.40
N ILE A 219 6.58 15.30 27.37
CA ILE A 219 6.14 16.69 27.50
C ILE A 219 6.55 17.49 26.24
N LYS A 220 7.79 17.34 25.77
CA LYS A 220 8.27 17.99 24.54
C LYS A 220 7.47 17.54 23.32
N ALA A 221 7.18 16.25 23.19
CA ALA A 221 6.36 15.71 22.11
C ALA A 221 4.93 16.30 22.13
N ALA A 222 4.31 16.41 23.31
CA ALA A 222 2.99 17.03 23.46
C ALA A 222 3.01 18.52 23.11
N LEU A 223 4.02 19.26 23.57
CA LEU A 223 4.18 20.68 23.25
C LEU A 223 4.39 20.91 21.74
N ALA A 224 5.06 19.99 21.03
CA ALA A 224 5.21 20.05 19.58
C ALA A 224 3.86 19.95 18.83
N LEU A 225 2.80 19.43 19.46
CA LEU A 225 1.45 19.33 18.87
C LEU A 225 0.64 20.63 18.98
N VAL A 226 1.04 21.58 19.85
CA VAL A 226 0.26 22.80 20.14
C VAL A 226 -0.04 23.65 18.91
N PRO A 227 0.90 23.88 17.96
CA PRO A 227 0.58 24.66 16.76
C PRO A 227 -0.53 24.02 15.91
N ARG A 228 -0.47 22.69 15.76
CA ARG A 228 -1.50 21.92 15.04
C ARG A 228 -2.85 21.97 15.76
N LEU A 229 -2.85 21.81 17.09
CA LEU A 229 -4.05 21.92 17.91
C LEU A 229 -4.77 23.26 17.75
N ARG A 230 -4.02 24.36 17.74
CA ARG A 230 -4.58 25.70 17.51
C ARG A 230 -5.26 25.79 16.15
N ALA A 231 -4.56 25.36 15.10
CA ALA A 231 -5.13 25.36 13.75
C ALA A 231 -6.40 24.51 13.63
N GLU A 232 -6.44 23.32 14.26
CA GLU A 232 -7.62 22.46 14.27
C GLU A 232 -8.81 23.11 15.00
N LEU A 233 -8.56 23.80 16.13
CA LEU A 233 -9.60 24.53 16.87
C LEU A 233 -10.10 25.77 16.13
N ASP A 234 -9.21 26.53 15.48
CA ASP A 234 -9.57 27.71 14.70
C ASP A 234 -10.47 27.32 13.52
N LEU A 235 -10.10 26.27 12.77
CA LEU A 235 -10.93 25.73 11.69
C LEU A 235 -12.29 25.23 12.17
N ALA A 236 -12.34 24.56 13.33
CA ALA A 236 -13.59 24.12 13.92
C ALA A 236 -14.48 25.30 14.34
N ALA A 237 -13.88 26.36 14.89
CA ALA A 237 -14.58 27.58 15.27
C ALA A 237 -15.15 28.30 14.05
N GLU A 238 -14.39 28.46 12.97
CA GLU A 238 -14.84 29.03 11.69
C GLU A 238 -16.02 28.22 11.12
N ALA A 239 -15.93 26.89 11.10
CA ALA A 239 -16.99 26.02 10.62
C ALA A 239 -18.28 26.17 11.44
N LEU A 240 -18.17 26.29 12.77
CA LEU A 240 -19.31 26.56 13.64
C LEU A 240 -19.90 27.94 13.42
N GLN A 241 -19.07 28.97 13.25
CA GLN A 241 -19.51 30.34 12.95
C GLN A 241 -20.25 30.41 11.60
N ALA A 242 -19.74 29.75 10.56
CA ALA A 242 -20.40 29.66 9.26
C ALA A 242 -21.79 28.99 9.36
N ARG A 243 -21.92 27.97 10.21
CA ARG A 243 -23.21 27.32 10.47
C ARG A 243 -24.21 28.23 11.19
N VAL A 244 -23.73 29.06 12.12
CA VAL A 244 -24.56 30.06 12.83
C VAL A 244 -24.97 31.20 11.89
N ALA A 245 -24.10 31.62 10.98
CA ALA A 245 -24.40 32.68 10.02
C ALA A 245 -25.50 32.30 9.00
N GLY A 246 -25.75 31.00 8.80
CA GLY A 246 -26.75 30.48 7.86
C GLY A 246 -26.37 30.69 6.39
N PRO A 247 -27.00 29.97 5.44
CA PRO A 247 -26.80 30.25 4.01
C PRO A 247 -27.29 31.68 3.68
N PRO A 248 -26.61 32.41 2.76
CA PRO A 248 -27.09 33.72 2.34
C PRO A 248 -28.52 33.58 1.82
N ALA A 249 -29.41 34.43 2.33
CA ALA A 249 -30.82 34.45 1.94
C ALA A 249 -30.90 34.56 0.41
N VAL A 250 -31.39 33.49 -0.24
CA VAL A 250 -31.73 33.51 -1.66
C VAL A 250 -32.81 34.56 -1.81
N THR A 251 -32.43 35.72 -2.30
CA THR A 251 -33.35 36.79 -2.64
C THR A 251 -34.09 36.29 -3.88
N SER A 252 -35.21 35.62 -3.67
CA SER A 252 -36.15 35.24 -4.72
C SER A 252 -36.67 36.52 -5.37
N GLY A 253 -35.95 36.96 -6.41
CA GLY A 253 -36.37 38.05 -7.27
C GLY A 253 -37.68 37.67 -7.95
N SER A 254 -38.76 38.23 -7.45
CA SER A 254 -40.07 38.27 -8.09
C SER A 254 -39.91 38.93 -9.47
N GLN A 255 -39.92 38.12 -10.53
CA GLN A 255 -40.16 38.63 -11.88
C GLN A 255 -41.66 38.84 -12.07
N ARG A 256 -42.00 40.06 -12.45
CA ARG A 256 -43.30 40.48 -12.96
C ARG A 256 -43.49 40.01 -14.40
#